data_AF-A0AAV3PYW1-F1
#
_entry.id   AF-A0AAV3PYW1-F1
#
_cell.length_a   1.000
_cell.length_b   1.000
_cell.length_c   1.000
_cell.angle_alpha   90.00
_cell.angle_beta   90.00
_cell.angle_gamma   90.00
#
_symmetry.space_group_name_H-M   'P 1'
#
loop_
_entity.id
_entity.type
_entity.pdbx_description
1 polymer ?
#
loop_
_entity_poly.entity_id
_entity_poly.type
_entity_poly.pdbx_seq_one_letter_code
_entity_poly.pdbx_strand_id
1 'polypeptide(L)'
;MGTNSFKLLIVQVDPSTGHFLTLARSKKHVLIGMDSTPTISQASTFQATSVLHKFQDIIPSHRVPSVHSRLVATSAVHESSTMSQFIHSIHQTLGLHVDVLSGSDEACLIYLGVL
;
A
#
# COMPACT_ATOMS: atom_id res chain seq x y z
N MET A 1 2.02 -0.27 -1.67
CA MET A 1 1.59 -0.65 -3.03
C MET A 1 2.81 -0.56 -3.92
N GLY A 2 3.38 -1.70 -4.31
CA GLY A 2 4.51 -1.74 -5.24
C GLY A 2 4.07 -2.23 -6.62
N THR A 3 5.02 -2.28 -7.56
CA THR A 3 4.79 -2.64 -8.98
C THR A 3 4.18 -4.03 -9.17
N ASN A 4 4.69 -5.03 -8.43
CA ASN A 4 4.37 -6.45 -8.65
C ASN A 4 3.57 -7.07 -7.51
N SER A 5 3.44 -6.36 -6.39
CA SER A 5 2.72 -6.89 -5.25
C SER A 5 2.29 -5.82 -4.28
N PHE A 6 1.15 -6.06 -3.66
CA PHE A 6 0.68 -5.32 -2.51
C PHE A 6 0.95 -6.14 -1.26
N LYS A 7 1.40 -5.47 -0.20
CA LYS A 7 1.79 -6.06 1.07
C LYS A 7 0.96 -5.40 2.17
N LEU A 8 0.44 -6.22 3.08
CA LEU A 8 -0.18 -5.82 4.34
C LEU A 8 0.69 -6.38 5.47
N LEU A 9 1.05 -5.53 6.42
CA LEU A 9 1.73 -5.90 7.65
C LEU A 9 0.98 -5.25 8.81
N ILE A 10 0.57 -6.06 9.78
CA ILE A 10 -0.04 -5.60 11.02
C ILE A 10 0.90 -6.02 12.14
N VAL A 11 1.32 -5.03 12.94
CA VAL A 11 2.20 -5.24 14.08
C VAL A 11 1.58 -4.66 15.34
N GLN A 12 1.93 -5.25 16.47
CA GLN A 12 1.74 -4.67 17.79
C GLN A 12 3.09 -4.16 18.27
N VAL A 13 3.12 -2.94 18.81
CA VAL A 13 4.31 -2.33 19.39
C VAL A 13 4.20 -2.43 20.90
N ASP A 14 5.23 -2.94 21.55
CA ASP A 14 5.38 -2.79 23.00
C ASP A 14 5.90 -1.38 23.30
N PRO A 15 5.13 -0.51 23.96
CA PRO A 15 5.53 0.88 24.21
C PRO A 15 6.71 0.99 25.20
N SER A 16 6.98 -0.04 26.00
CA SER A 16 8.06 -0.03 27.00
C SER A 16 9.41 -0.42 26.42
N THR A 17 9.42 -1.33 25.45
CA THR A 17 10.65 -1.88 24.85
C THR A 17 10.87 -1.45 23.41
N GLY A 18 9.83 -0.96 22.73
CA GLY A 18 9.86 -0.66 21.29
C GLY A 18 9.83 -1.91 20.40
N HIS A 19 9.69 -3.11 20.96
CA HIS A 19 9.67 -4.34 20.18
C HIS A 19 8.37 -4.47 19.36
N PHE A 20 8.52 -4.99 18.15
CA PHE A 20 7.41 -5.26 17.23
C PHE A 20 7.04 -6.75 17.26
N LEU A 21 5.77 -7.05 17.54
CA LEU A 21 5.18 -8.37 17.33
C LEU A 21 4.36 -8.35 16.04
N THR A 22 4.69 -9.22 15.07
CA THR A 22 3.89 -9.34 13.85
C THR A 22 2.61 -10.12 14.14
N LEU A 23 1.45 -9.47 13.96
CA LEU A 23 0.14 -10.09 14.14
C LEU A 23 -0.40 -10.68 12.83
N ALA A 24 -0.14 -10.00 11.71
CA ALA A 24 -0.59 -10.45 10.40
C ALA A 24 0.38 -10.01 9.29
N ARG A 25 0.56 -10.87 8.29
CA ARG A 25 1.32 -10.55 7.08
C ARG A 25 0.59 -11.14 5.89
N SER A 26 0.31 -10.32 4.88
CA SER A 26 -0.30 -10.76 3.62
C SER A 26 0.42 -10.14 2.45
N LYS A 27 0.69 -10.94 1.42
CA LYS A 27 1.22 -10.46 0.14
C LYS A 27 0.29 -10.95 -0.95
N LYS A 28 -0.14 -10.03 -1.81
CA LYS A 28 -0.98 -10.33 -2.98
C LYS A 28 -0.27 -9.83 -4.22
N HIS A 29 -0.22 -10.67 -5.23
CA HIS A 29 0.35 -10.31 -6.52
C HIS A 29 -0.63 -9.36 -7.23
N VAL A 30 -0.12 -8.20 -7.64
CA VAL A 30 -0.85 -7.18 -8.39
C VAL A 30 0.16 -6.55 -9.32
N LEU A 31 -0.13 -6.54 -10.62
CA LEU A 31 0.72 -5.91 -11.62
C LEU A 31 0.18 -4.52 -11.93
N ILE A 32 1.00 -3.51 -11.66
CA ILE A 32 0.70 -2.10 -11.92
C ILE A 32 1.84 -1.52 -12.75
N GLY A 33 1.50 -0.81 -13.84
CA GLY A 33 2.48 -0.09 -14.65
C GLY A 33 3.42 -1.01 -15.45
N MET A 34 2.90 -2.15 -15.91
CA MET A 34 3.64 -3.09 -16.76
C MET A 34 3.38 -2.91 -18.25
N ASP A 35 2.41 -2.07 -18.60
CA ASP A 35 2.16 -1.70 -19.99
C ASP A 35 3.30 -0.78 -20.44
N SER A 36 3.69 -0.85 -21.72
CA SER A 36 4.77 -0.03 -22.31
C SER A 36 4.47 1.48 -22.32
N THR A 37 3.36 1.88 -21.71
CA THR A 37 2.91 3.25 -21.50
C THR A 37 3.04 3.60 -20.02
N PRO A 38 3.34 4.86 -19.67
CA PRO A 38 3.44 5.32 -18.28
C PRO A 38 2.08 5.40 -17.57
N THR A 39 1.09 4.63 -17.99
CA THR A 39 -0.31 4.70 -17.56
C THR A 39 -0.70 3.45 -16.78
N ILE A 40 -1.54 3.63 -15.76
CA ILE A 40 -2.16 2.53 -15.02
C ILE A 40 -3.49 2.21 -15.69
N SER A 41 -3.60 1.01 -16.28
CA SER A 41 -4.83 0.59 -16.94
C SER A 41 -6.01 0.47 -15.97
N GLN A 42 -7.22 0.55 -16.51
CA GLN A 42 -8.43 0.33 -15.72
C GLN A 42 -8.48 -1.09 -15.13
N ALA A 43 -7.95 -2.08 -15.85
CA ALA A 43 -7.84 -3.46 -15.38
C ALA A 43 -6.88 -3.57 -14.16
N SER A 44 -5.72 -2.91 -14.21
CA SER A 44 -4.81 -2.83 -13.05
C SER A 44 -5.45 -2.08 -11.89
N THR A 45 -6.21 -1.02 -12.16
CA THR A 45 -6.95 -0.27 -11.13
C THR A 45 -7.98 -1.15 -10.42
N PHE A 46 -8.76 -1.91 -11.18
CA PHE A 46 -9.74 -2.85 -10.63
C PHE A 46 -9.09 -3.97 -9.80
N GLN A 47 -7.97 -4.52 -10.27
CA GLN A 47 -7.23 -5.52 -9.51
C GLN A 47 -6.67 -4.92 -8.20
N ALA A 48 -6.12 -3.71 -8.26
CA ALA A 48 -5.60 -3.00 -7.10
C ALA A 48 -6.69 -2.76 -6.06
N THR A 49 -7.85 -2.22 -6.45
CA THR A 49 -8.97 -1.98 -5.52
C THR A 49 -9.53 -3.28 -4.95
N SER A 50 -9.65 -4.35 -5.75
CA SER A 50 -10.09 -5.66 -5.25
C SER A 50 -9.16 -6.22 -4.18
N VAL A 51 -7.84 -6.06 -4.34
CA VAL A 51 -6.87 -6.49 -3.31
C VAL A 51 -6.92 -5.60 -2.07
N LEU A 52 -7.05 -4.29 -2.24
CA LEU A 52 -7.17 -3.35 -1.12
C LEU A 52 -8.44 -3.61 -0.29
N HIS A 53 -9.56 -3.94 -0.94
CA HIS A 53 -10.79 -4.36 -0.25
C HIS A 53 -10.54 -5.58 0.64
N LYS A 54 -9.86 -6.60 0.12
CA LYS A 54 -9.50 -7.80 0.91
C LYS A 54 -8.62 -7.45 2.11
N PHE A 55 -7.79 -6.41 2.02
CA PHE A 55 -7.01 -5.93 3.17
C PHE A 55 -7.89 -5.16 4.17
N GLN A 56 -8.85 -4.36 3.71
CA GLN A 56 -9.85 -3.73 4.57
C GLN A 56 -10.72 -4.76 5.32
N ASP A 57 -10.92 -5.96 4.78
CA ASP A 57 -11.61 -7.04 5.51
C ASP A 57 -10.75 -7.64 6.63
N ILE A 58 -9.43 -7.62 6.49
CA ILE A 58 -8.48 -8.19 7.48
C ILE A 58 -8.24 -7.21 8.63
N ILE A 59 -8.02 -5.93 8.34
CA ILE A 59 -7.62 -4.92 9.35
C ILE A 59 -8.56 -4.86 10.57
N PRO A 60 -9.91 -4.84 10.43
CA PRO A 60 -10.85 -4.78 11.55
C PRO A 60 -10.77 -5.99 12.48
N SER A 61 -10.43 -7.18 11.97
CA SER A 61 -10.29 -8.38 12.79
C SER A 61 -9.17 -8.27 13.83
N HIS A 62 -8.21 -7.35 13.62
CA HIS A 62 -7.12 -7.04 14.53
C HIS A 62 -7.35 -5.76 15.36
N ARG A 63 -8.55 -5.15 15.28
CA ARG A 63 -8.94 -3.94 16.05
C ARG A 63 -7.97 -2.75 15.89
N VAL A 64 -7.36 -2.62 14.71
CA VAL A 64 -6.42 -1.52 14.43
C VAL A 64 -7.23 -0.22 14.19
N PRO A 65 -7.01 0.84 14.96
CA PRO A 65 -7.64 2.14 14.68
C PRO A 65 -7.20 2.68 13.32
N SER A 66 -8.11 3.35 12.60
CA SER A 66 -7.80 3.90 11.27
C SER A 66 -6.60 4.87 11.31
N VAL A 67 -6.40 5.59 12.41
CA VAL A 67 -5.28 6.53 12.60
C VAL A 67 -3.91 5.85 12.67
N HIS A 68 -3.88 4.53 12.97
CA HIS A 68 -2.66 3.72 13.00
C HIS A 68 -2.47 2.91 11.71
N SER A 69 -3.28 3.16 10.69
CA SER A 69 -3.16 2.52 9.38
C SER A 69 -2.55 3.50 8.38
N ARG A 70 -1.56 3.04 7.62
CA ARG A 70 -0.93 3.83 6.56
C ARG A 70 -0.87 3.03 5.27
N LEU A 71 -1.44 3.59 4.20
CA LEU A 71 -1.37 3.02 2.86
C LEU A 71 -0.40 3.83 2.01
N VAL A 72 0.74 3.24 1.70
CA VAL A 72 1.78 3.88 0.88
C VAL A 72 1.81 3.32 -0.54
N ALA A 73 2.15 4.14 -1.53
CA ALA A 73 2.46 3.77 -2.90
C ALA A 73 3.90 4.17 -3.25
N THR A 74 4.57 3.35 -4.06
CA THR A 74 5.98 3.56 -4.42
C THR A 74 6.16 3.81 -5.91
N SER A 75 7.38 3.59 -6.44
CA SER A 75 7.84 3.92 -7.79
C SER A 75 6.80 3.73 -8.91
N ALA A 76 6.18 2.56 -9.05
CA ALA A 76 5.23 2.30 -10.15
C ALA A 76 4.01 3.24 -10.19
N VAL A 77 3.56 3.71 -9.03
CA VAL A 77 2.45 4.67 -8.96
C VAL A 77 2.97 6.09 -9.11
N HIS A 78 4.11 6.40 -8.47
CA HIS A 78 4.75 7.71 -8.54
C HIS A 78 5.17 8.11 -9.96
N GLU A 79 5.68 7.15 -10.75
CA GLU A 79 6.18 7.37 -12.12
C GLU A 79 5.04 7.38 -13.17
N SER A 80 3.81 7.05 -12.77
CA SER A 80 2.70 7.00 -13.71
C SER A 80 2.13 8.39 -14.04
N SER A 81 1.93 8.67 -15.33
CA SER A 81 1.22 9.87 -15.79
C SER A 81 -0.26 9.91 -15.37
N THR A 82 -0.84 8.76 -15.02
CA THR A 82 -2.23 8.61 -14.55
C THR A 82 -2.35 8.43 -13.03
N MET A 83 -1.28 8.71 -12.28
CA MET A 83 -1.22 8.56 -10.82
C MET A 83 -2.44 9.18 -10.11
N SER A 84 -2.77 10.43 -10.42
CA SER A 84 -3.86 11.14 -9.76
C SER A 84 -5.23 10.47 -9.97
N GLN A 85 -5.48 9.95 -11.18
CA GLN A 85 -6.72 9.25 -11.51
C GLN A 85 -6.81 7.92 -10.75
N PHE A 86 -5.71 7.19 -10.67
CA PHE A 86 -5.62 5.94 -9.92
C PHE A 86 -5.89 6.15 -8.42
N ILE A 87 -5.24 7.14 -7.80
CA ILE A 87 -5.44 7.47 -6.38
C ILE A 87 -6.87 7.93 -6.13
N HIS A 88 -7.41 8.79 -7.00
CA HIS A 88 -8.78 9.25 -6.89
C HIS A 88 -9.77 8.08 -6.96
N SER A 89 -9.56 7.13 -7.87
CA SER A 89 -10.38 5.92 -7.99
C SER A 89 -10.36 5.06 -6.72
N ILE A 90 -9.18 4.87 -6.11
CA ILE A 90 -9.06 4.15 -4.83
C ILE A 90 -9.83 4.88 -3.73
N HIS A 91 -9.68 6.20 -3.63
CA HIS A 91 -10.38 6.99 -2.63
C HIS A 91 -11.90 6.93 -2.82
N GLN A 92 -12.41 7.10 -4.04
CA GLN A 92 -13.85 7.02 -4.34
C GLN A 92 -14.44 5.64 -4.03
N THR A 93 -13.69 4.58 -4.32
CA THR A 93 -14.18 3.20 -4.18
C THR A 93 -14.12 2.71 -2.73
N LEU A 94 -13.06 3.05 -2.00
CA LEU A 94 -12.73 2.42 -0.71
C LEU A 94 -12.58 3.42 0.45
N GLY A 95 -12.63 4.73 0.18
CA GLY A 95 -12.39 5.77 1.18
C GLY A 95 -10.95 5.80 1.69
N LEU A 96 -10.00 5.19 0.97
CA LEU A 96 -8.60 5.09 1.39
C LEU A 96 -7.78 6.27 0.87
N HIS A 97 -6.99 6.85 1.77
CA HIS A 97 -5.96 7.82 1.41
C HIS A 97 -4.66 7.09 1.09
N VAL A 98 -4.03 7.45 -0.03
CA VAL A 98 -2.78 6.85 -0.51
C VAL A 98 -1.67 7.88 -0.38
N ASP A 99 -0.66 7.57 0.42
CA ASP A 99 0.58 8.35 0.50
C ASP A 99 1.52 7.89 -0.61
N VAL A 100 1.81 8.74 -1.58
CA VAL A 100 2.82 8.42 -2.61
C VAL A 100 4.19 8.83 -2.11
N LEU A 101 5.10 7.87 -2.00
CA LEU A 101 6.47 8.11 -1.57
C LEU A 101 7.34 8.56 -2.75
N SER A 102 8.25 9.50 -2.49
CA SER A 102 9.36 9.75 -3.40
C SER A 102 10.34 8.57 -3.37
N GLY A 103 11.16 8.43 -4.41
CA GLY A 103 12.20 7.39 -4.45
C GLY A 103 13.19 7.48 -3.27
N SER A 104 13.53 8.70 -2.84
CA SER A 104 14.37 8.92 -1.66
C SER A 104 13.69 8.51 -0.36
N ASP A 105 12.40 8.81 -0.19
CA ASP A 105 11.64 8.42 1.00
C ASP A 105 11.49 6.90 1.08
N GLU A 106 11.20 6.26 -0.05
CA GLU A 106 11.16 4.79 -0.14
C GLU A 106 12.50 4.18 0.27
N ALA A 107 13.62 4.68 -0.28
CA ALA A 107 14.95 4.18 0.06
C ALA A 107 15.28 4.36 1.55
N CYS A 108 14.94 5.52 2.13
CA CYS A 108 15.12 5.80 3.55
C CYS A 108 14.32 4.83 4.42
N LEU A 109 13.03 4.62 4.12
CA LEU A 109 12.16 3.70 4.86
C LEU A 109 12.61 2.24 4.73
N ILE A 110 13.10 1.82 3.56
CA ILE A 110 13.68 0.49 3.38
C ILE A 110 14.92 0.32 4.26
N TYR A 111 15.82 1.31 4.26
CA TYR A 111 17.03 1.28 5.09
C TYR A 111 16.69 1.19 6.58
N LEU A 112 15.76 2.03 7.06
CA LEU A 112 15.30 2.01 8.45
C LEU A 112 14.61 0.69 8.82
N GLY A 113 13.97 0.00 7.88
CA GLY A 113 13.33 -1.29 8.13
C GLY A 113 14.30 -2.49 8.21
N VAL A 114 15.58 -2.31 7.84
CA VAL A 114 16.63 -3.33 7.96
C VAL A 114 17.41 -3.20 9.27
N LEU A 115 17.52 -1.98 9.80
CA LEU A 115 18.14 -1.68 11.09
C LEU A 115 17.34 -2.25 12.26
#